data_AF-A0A9X5CS09-F1
#
_entry.id   AF-A0A9X5CS09-F1
#
_cell.length_a   1.000
_cell.length_b   1.000
_cell.length_c   1.000
_cell.angle_alpha   90.00
_cell.angle_beta   90.00
_cell.angle_gamma   90.00
#
_symmetry.space_group_name_H-M   'P 1'
#
loop_
_entity.id
_entity.type
_entity.pdbx_description
1 polymer ?
#
loop_
_entity_poly.entity_id
_entity_poly.type
_entity_poly.pdbx_seq_one_letter_code
_entity_poly.pdbx_strand_id
1 'polypeptide(L)' 'LSVLVRTADRALHGGALALLVRDPDSRGRHLARALERFAAGDPHFPPGALTDALTTHTEPVLDAFRTRLTRGTDP' A
#
# COMPACT_ATOMS: atom_id res chain seq x y z
N LEU A 1 -19.40 -4.24 -19.53
CA LEU A 1 -19.18 -4.91 -18.22
C LEU A 1 -17.70 -4.99 -17.80
N SER A 2 -16.73 -4.89 -18.72
CA SER A 2 -15.29 -5.02 -18.42
C SER A 2 -14.70 -3.97 -17.46
N VAL A 3 -15.26 -2.76 -17.41
CA VAL A 3 -14.76 -1.67 -16.55
C VAL A 3 -15.08 -1.90 -15.06
N LEU A 4 -16.24 -2.48 -14.75
CA LEU A 4 -16.66 -2.78 -13.37
C LEU A 4 -15.87 -3.95 -12.77
N VAL A 5 -15.61 -4.99 -13.57
CA VAL A 5 -14.78 -6.12 -13.13
C VAL A 5 -13.37 -5.65 -12.76
N ARG A 6 -12.77 -4.77 -13.57
CA ARG A 6 -11.42 -4.25 -13.30
C ARG A 6 -11.33 -3.34 -12.07
N THR A 7 -12.39 -2.59 -11.77
CA THR A 7 -12.43 -1.74 -10.57
C THR A 7 -12.67 -2.56 -9.31
N ALA A 8 -13.57 -3.56 -9.37
CA ALA A 8 -13.74 -4.55 -8.30
C ALA A 8 -12.45 -5.35 -8.04
N ASP A 9 -11.75 -5.79 -9.09
CA ASP A 9 -10.46 -6.47 -8.97
C ASP A 9 -9.40 -5.59 -8.31
N ARG A 10 -9.34 -4.28 -8.65
CA ARG A 10 -8.39 -3.36 -8.02
C ARG A 10 -8.69 -3.14 -6.54
N ALA A 11 -9.96 -3.03 -6.16
CA ALA A 11 -10.38 -2.93 -4.77
C ALA A 11 -10.01 -4.19 -3.97
N LEU A 12 -10.27 -5.37 -4.55
CA LEU A 12 -9.89 -6.66 -3.97
C LEU A 12 -8.37 -6.81 -3.84
N HIS A 13 -7.60 -6.34 -4.84
CA HIS A 13 -6.15 -6.38 -4.80
C HIS A 13 -5.54 -5.43 -3.76
N GLY A 14 -6.12 -4.24 -3.55
CA GLY A 14 -5.66 -3.31 -2.51
C GLY A 14 -5.87 -3.87 -1.11
N GLY A 15 -7.06 -4.44 -0.86
CA GLY A 15 -7.39 -5.10 0.41
C GLY A 15 -6.55 -6.36 0.66
N ALA A 16 -6.37 -7.22 -0.35
CA ALA A 16 -5.55 -8.42 -0.22
C ALA A 16 -4.08 -8.10 0.05
N LEU A 17 -3.53 -7.07 -0.61
CA LEU A 17 -2.16 -6.63 -0.38
C LEU A 17 -1.97 -6.05 1.02
N ALA A 18 -2.97 -5.37 1.58
CA ALA A 18 -2.95 -4.90 2.96
C ALA A 18 -2.89 -6.06 3.98
N LEU A 19 -3.59 -7.17 3.71
CA LEU A 19 -3.52 -8.38 4.55
C LEU A 19 -2.16 -9.07 4.48
N LEU A 20 -1.58 -9.19 3.28
CA LEU A 20 -0.27 -9.81 3.07
C LEU A 20 0.89 -9.03 3.72
N VAL A 21 0.78 -7.71 3.88
CA VAL A 21 1.80 -6.91 4.58
C VAL A 21 1.72 -7.08 6.09
N ARG A 22 0.54 -7.39 6.64
CA ARG A 22 0.38 -7.66 8.07
C ARG A 22 1.00 -8.99 8.46
N ASP A 23 0.89 -10.00 7.60
CA ASP A 23 1.51 -11.31 7.82
C ASP A 23 3.06 -11.26 7.72
N PRO A 24 3.81 -11.55 8.79
CA PRO A 24 5.28 -11.40 8.80
C PRO A 24 6.01 -12.31 7.81
N ASP A 25 5.49 -13.52 7.53
CA ASP A 25 6.13 -14.50 6.66
C ASP A 25 6.06 -14.10 5.17
N SER A 26 4.99 -13.41 4.78
CA SER A 26 4.78 -12.92 3.41
C SER A 26 5.16 -11.45 3.21
N ARG A 27 5.30 -10.67 4.30
CA ARG A 27 5.61 -9.24 4.29
C ARG A 27 6.80 -8.87 3.40
N GLY A 28 7.93 -9.57 3.56
CA GLY A 28 9.16 -9.24 2.82
C GLY A 28 8.97 -9.27 1.30
N ARG A 29 8.15 -10.20 0.79
CA ARG A 29 7.89 -10.36 -0.65
C ARG A 29 6.91 -9.33 -1.21
N HIS A 30 6.02 -8.81 -0.37
CA HIS A 30 4.91 -7.95 -0.80
C HIS A 30 5.08 -6.48 -0.41
N LEU A 31 6.00 -6.17 0.51
CA LEU A 31 6.17 -4.83 1.08
C LEU A 31 6.50 -3.79 0.00
N ALA A 32 7.46 -4.04 -0.90
CA ALA A 32 7.83 -3.09 -1.94
C ALA A 32 6.61 -2.67 -2.80
N ARG A 33 5.84 -3.66 -3.27
CA ARG A 33 4.62 -3.44 -4.06
C ARG A 33 3.53 -2.71 -3.27
N ALA A 34 3.45 -2.95 -1.97
CA ALA A 34 2.49 -2.27 -1.09
C ALA A 34 2.86 -0.80 -0.88
N LEU A 35 4.15 -0.50 -0.67
CA LEU A 35 4.65 0.86 -0.53
C LEU A 35 4.45 1.67 -1.80
N GLU A 36 4.68 1.09 -2.98
CA GLU A 36 4.39 1.74 -4.26
C GLU A 36 2.91 2.13 -4.41
N ARG A 37 2.00 1.20 -4.07
CA ARG A 37 0.54 1.43 -4.13
C ARG A 37 0.10 2.50 -3.13
N PHE A 38 0.64 2.45 -1.93
CA PHE A 38 0.37 3.44 -0.90
C PHE A 38 0.85 4.83 -1.32
N ALA A 39 2.08 4.94 -1.83
CA ALA A 39 2.68 6.18 -2.31
C ALA A 39 1.94 6.76 -3.53
N ALA A 40 1.36 5.89 -4.38
CA ALA A 40 0.51 6.27 -5.50
C ALA A 40 -0.89 6.78 -5.08
N GLY A 41 -1.23 6.72 -3.79
CA GLY A 41 -2.51 7.21 -3.29
C GLY A 41 -3.68 6.24 -3.49
N ASP A 42 -3.44 4.93 -3.62
CA ASP A 42 -4.51 3.95 -3.83
C ASP A 42 -5.58 4.06 -2.71
N PRO A 43 -6.84 4.39 -3.04
CA PRO A 43 -7.89 4.54 -2.04
C PRO A 43 -8.26 3.24 -1.33
N HIS A 44 -7.86 2.09 -1.87
CA HIS A 44 -8.14 0.76 -1.29
C HIS A 44 -7.01 0.25 -0.39
N PHE A 45 -5.94 1.03 -0.21
CA PHE A 45 -4.82 0.66 0.63
C PHE A 45 -4.78 1.56 1.88
N PRO A 46 -5.36 1.13 3.01
CA PRO A 46 -5.46 1.96 4.20
C PRO A 46 -4.08 2.17 4.86
N PRO A 47 -3.75 3.36 5.38
CA PRO A 47 -2.47 3.63 6.04
C PRO A 47 -2.19 2.69 7.23
N GLY A 48 -3.23 2.30 7.97
CA GLY A 48 -3.13 1.36 9.10
C GLY A 48 -2.76 -0.08 8.70
N ALA A 49 -2.60 -0.38 7.41
CA ALA A 49 -2.01 -1.63 6.96
C ALA A 49 -0.48 -1.67 7.16
N LEU A 50 0.17 -0.51 7.26
CA LEU A 50 1.63 -0.40 7.38
C LEU A 50 2.13 -0.37 8.84
N THR A 51 1.23 -0.38 9.83
CA THR A 51 1.60 -0.30 11.25
C THR A 51 2.55 -1.42 11.68
N ASP A 52 2.26 -2.66 11.30
CA ASP A 52 3.12 -3.81 11.65
C ASP A 52 4.42 -3.82 10.84
N ALA A 53 4.39 -3.28 9.61
CA ALA A 53 5.59 -3.12 8.80
C ALA A 53 6.52 -2.03 9.36
N LEU A 54 5.97 -1.00 10.01
CA LEU A 54 6.75 0.09 10.61
C LEU A 54 7.72 -0.40 11.68
N THR A 55 7.40 -1.48 12.41
CA THR A 55 8.28 -2.01 13.47
C THR A 55 9.48 -2.80 12.95
N THR A 56 9.45 -3.20 11.67
CA THR A 56 10.45 -4.09 11.06
C THR A 56 11.13 -3.46 9.84
N HIS A 57 10.49 -2.50 9.19
CA HIS A 57 10.90 -1.87 7.94
C HIS A 57 10.62 -0.35 8.00
N THR A 58 11.11 0.29 9.05
CA THR A 58 10.82 1.70 9.38
C THR A 58 11.11 2.65 8.23
N GLU A 59 12.34 2.61 7.69
CA GLU A 59 12.78 3.56 6.66
C GLU A 59 11.97 3.43 5.36
N PRO A 60 11.76 2.22 4.79
CA PRO A 60 10.88 2.06 3.63
C PRO A 60 9.46 2.58 3.83
N VAL A 61 8.87 2.36 5.02
CA VAL A 61 7.52 2.84 5.32
C VAL A 61 7.49 4.37 5.36
N LEU A 62 8.40 5.00 6.10
CA LEU A 62 8.45 6.47 6.22
C LEU A 62 8.69 7.15 4.87
N ASP A 63 9.51 6.56 4.00
CA ASP A 63 9.78 7.11 2.68
C ASP A 63 8.55 7.06 1.75
N ALA A 64 7.73 6.01 1.86
CA ALA A 64 6.46 5.93 1.13
C ALA A 64 5.45 6.99 1.60
N PHE A 65 5.40 7.28 2.91
CA PHE A 65 4.61 8.39 3.45
C PHE A 65 5.10 9.74 2.95
N ARG A 66 6.42 9.98 2.97
CA ARG A 66 7.01 11.20 2.41
C ARG A 66 6.63 11.37 0.94
N THR A 67 6.81 10.32 0.13
CA THR A 67 6.47 10.34 -1.30
C THR A 67 5.00 10.69 -1.53
N ARG A 68 4.08 10.08 -0.76
CA ARG A 68 2.64 10.36 -0.87
C ARG A 68 2.31 11.81 -0.55
N LEU A 69 2.92 12.35 0.51
CA LEU A 69 2.71 13.74 0.93
C LEU A 69 3.28 14.73 -0.09
N THR A 70 4.47 14.49 -0.63
CA THR A 70 5.08 15.35 -1.66
C THR A 70 4.25 15.36 -2.95
N ARG A 71 3.65 14.23 -3.36
CA ARG A 71 2.76 14.19 -4.54
C ARG A 71 1.42 14.89 -4.33
N GLY A 72 0.93 14.98 -3.09
CA GLY A 72 -0.27 15.75 -2.76
C GLY A 72 -0.04 17.26 -2.77
N THR A 73 1.22 17.68 -2.77
CA THR A 73 1.67 19.08 -2.84
C THR A 73 2.09 19.42 -4.27
N ASP A 74 1.20 19.23 -5.24
CA ASP A 74 1.32 19.84 -6.57
C ASP A 74 0.85 21.31 -6.44
N PRO A 75 1.65 22.32 -6.80
CA PRO A 75 1.25 23.73 -6.73
C PRO A 75 0.10 24.10 -7.67
#